data_AF-F8QVZ3-F1
#
_entry.id   AF-F8QVZ3-F1
#
_cell.length_a   1.000
_cell.length_b   1.000
_cell.length_c   1.000
_cell.angle_alpha   90.00
_cell.angle_beta   90.00
_cell.angle_gamma   90.00
#
_symmetry.space_group_name_H-M   'P 1'
#
loop_
_entity.id
_entity.type
_entity.pdbx_description
1 polymer ?
#
loop_
_entity_poly.entity_id
_entity_poly.type
_entity_poly.pdbx_seq_one_letter_code
_entity_poly.pdbx_strand_id
1 'polypeptide(L)'
;DQDAVALIAVADLVTTAVGPQILEKIAGTIAQGLVKRHNDGTTRPLNIIACENMVRGTSQLKQHVLKLLPEGHQEWVVEHVGFVDSAVD
;
A
#
# COMPACT_ATOMS: atom_id res chain seq x y z
N ASP A 1 -9.08 -2.40 -10.57
CA ASP A 1 -10.49 -2.33 -10.13
C ASP A 1 -10.72 -0.95 -9.55
N GLN A 2 -11.65 -0.17 -10.11
CA GLN A 2 -11.84 1.23 -9.67
C GLN A 2 -12.36 1.31 -8.22
N ASP A 3 -13.09 0.30 -7.77
CA ASP A 3 -13.65 0.24 -6.42
C ASP A 3 -12.55 0.09 -5.36
N ALA A 4 -11.57 -0.77 -5.62
CA ALA A 4 -10.43 -0.97 -4.71
C ALA A 4 -9.60 0.31 -4.55
N VAL A 5 -9.38 1.06 -5.63
CA VAL A 5 -8.65 2.35 -5.60
C VAL A 5 -9.39 3.36 -4.71
N ALA A 6 -10.71 3.47 -4.86
CA ALA A 6 -11.51 4.36 -4.04
C ALA A 6 -11.50 3.98 -2.55
N LEU A 7 -11.56 2.68 -2.24
CA LEU A 7 -11.49 2.18 -0.86
C LEU A 7 -10.14 2.45 -0.21
N ILE A 8 -9.03 2.21 -0.92
CA ILE A 8 -7.67 2.51 -0.41
C ILE A 8 -7.53 4.01 -0.10
N ALA A 9 -8.12 4.87 -0.93
CA ALA A 9 -8.05 6.31 -0.73
C ALA A 9 -8.67 6.76 0.60
N VAL A 10 -9.68 6.05 1.12
CA VAL A 10 -10.40 6.42 2.35
C VAL A 10 -10.10 5.53 3.55
N ALA A 11 -9.41 4.41 3.37
CA ALA A 11 -9.14 3.44 4.44
C ALA A 11 -8.18 3.97 5.53
N ASP A 12 -8.25 3.38 6.71
CA ASP A 12 -7.26 3.54 7.80
C ASP A 12 -6.22 2.41 7.80
N LEU A 13 -6.62 1.24 7.27
CA LEU A 13 -5.84 0.03 7.26
C LEU A 13 -6.10 -0.74 5.96
N VAL A 14 -5.03 -1.23 5.34
CA VAL A 14 -5.09 -2.17 4.22
C VAL A 14 -4.30 -3.42 4.61
N THR A 15 -4.93 -4.59 4.46
CA THR A 15 -4.29 -5.88 4.74
C THR A 15 -4.30 -6.78 3.50
N THR A 16 -3.30 -7.65 3.35
CA THR A 16 -3.26 -8.65 2.26
C THR A 16 -3.03 -10.05 2.80
N ALA A 17 -3.57 -11.05 2.13
CA ALA A 17 -3.30 -12.48 2.34
C ALA A 17 -3.53 -13.23 1.00
N VAL A 18 -2.77 -12.83 -0.02
CA VAL A 18 -2.98 -13.19 -1.44
C VAL A 18 -1.88 -14.10 -2.00
N GLY A 19 -0.83 -14.35 -1.23
CA GLY A 19 0.37 -15.07 -1.62
C GLY A 19 1.50 -14.12 -2.10
N PRO A 20 2.78 -14.41 -1.77
CA PRO A 20 3.92 -13.57 -2.14
C PRO A 20 4.02 -13.21 -3.63
N GLN A 21 3.70 -14.16 -4.51
CA GLN A 21 3.76 -13.96 -5.96
C GLN A 21 2.70 -12.99 -6.49
N ILE A 22 1.68 -12.67 -5.69
CA ILE A 22 0.58 -11.77 -6.07
C ILE A 22 0.81 -10.36 -5.55
N LEU A 23 1.69 -10.16 -4.55
CA LEU A 23 1.97 -8.82 -3.98
C LEU A 23 2.41 -7.81 -5.05
N GLU A 24 3.29 -8.20 -5.97
CA GLU A 24 3.72 -7.33 -7.07
C GLU A 24 2.55 -6.95 -7.99
N LYS A 25 1.61 -7.87 -8.22
CA LYS A 25 0.46 -7.65 -9.11
C LYS A 25 -0.54 -6.66 -8.51
N ILE A 26 -0.73 -6.66 -7.18
CA ILE A 26 -1.64 -5.73 -6.50
C ILE A 26 -1.00 -4.37 -6.20
N ALA A 27 0.33 -4.26 -6.23
CA ALA A 27 1.06 -3.03 -5.93
C ALA A 27 0.61 -1.83 -6.77
N GLY A 28 0.27 -2.05 -8.05
CA GLY A 28 -0.25 -0.98 -8.92
C GLY A 28 -1.59 -0.42 -8.47
N THR A 29 -2.49 -1.25 -7.96
CA THR A 29 -3.78 -0.80 -7.42
C THR A 29 -3.59 0.01 -6.14
N ILE A 30 -2.66 -0.44 -5.28
CA ILE A 30 -2.29 0.29 -4.06
C ILE A 30 -1.68 1.65 -4.41
N ALA A 31 -0.73 1.71 -5.35
CA ALA A 31 -0.12 2.96 -5.80
C ALA A 31 -1.18 3.95 -6.33
N GLN A 32 -2.13 3.49 -7.15
CA GLN A 32 -3.24 4.31 -7.63
C GLN A 32 -4.12 4.82 -6.48
N GLY A 33 -4.42 3.98 -5.49
CA GLY A 33 -5.16 4.36 -4.29
C GLY A 33 -4.43 5.42 -3.45
N LEU A 34 -3.11 5.31 -3.30
CA LEU A 34 -2.28 6.28 -2.59
C LEU A 34 -2.21 7.63 -3.32
N VAL A 35 -2.06 7.61 -4.64
CA VAL A 35 -2.11 8.83 -5.47
C VAL A 35 -3.47 9.51 -5.33
N LYS A 36 -4.56 8.75 -5.38
CA LYS A 36 -5.90 9.30 -5.14
C LYS A 36 -6.02 9.88 -3.73
N ARG A 37 -5.55 9.17 -2.70
CA ARG A 37 -5.56 9.65 -1.30
C ARG A 37 -4.84 10.99 -1.16
N HIS A 38 -3.68 11.12 -1.78
CA HIS A 38 -2.89 12.35 -1.81
C HIS A 38 -3.66 13.48 -2.52
N ASN A 39 -4.21 13.22 -3.70
CA ASN A 39 -4.95 14.21 -4.48
C ASN A 39 -6.25 14.67 -3.78
N ASP A 40 -6.86 13.80 -2.98
CA ASP A 40 -8.02 14.13 -2.15
C ASP A 40 -7.62 14.95 -0.89
N GLY A 41 -6.33 15.22 -0.67
CA GLY A 41 -5.81 16.00 0.47
C GLY A 41 -5.87 15.26 1.81
N THR A 42 -6.00 13.93 1.80
CA THR A 42 -6.20 13.15 3.03
C THR A 42 -4.89 12.92 3.76
N THR A 43 -4.61 13.66 4.83
CA THR A 43 -3.39 13.51 5.66
C THR A 43 -3.52 12.51 6.80
N ARG A 44 -4.69 11.87 6.97
CA ARG A 44 -4.88 10.86 8.02
C ARG A 44 -3.94 9.66 7.75
N PRO A 45 -3.21 9.16 8.75
CA PRO A 45 -2.30 8.03 8.57
C PRO A 45 -3.01 6.81 7.99
N LEU A 46 -2.30 6.08 7.13
CA LEU A 46 -2.73 4.78 6.61
C LEU A 46 -1.66 3.74 6.97
N ASN A 47 -2.07 2.60 7.51
CA ASN A 47 -1.18 1.45 7.65
C ASN A 47 -1.50 0.39 6.61
N ILE A 48 -0.47 -0.20 6.02
CA ILE A 48 -0.54 -1.35 5.13
C ILE A 48 0.20 -2.50 5.79
N ILE A 49 -0.41 -3.69 5.83
CA ILE A 49 0.14 -4.90 6.47
C ILE A 49 -0.07 -6.09 5.54
N ALA A 50 1.01 -6.70 5.06
CA ALA A 50 0.93 -7.92 4.27
C ALA A 50 1.00 -9.15 5.20
N CYS A 51 -0.16 -9.74 5.48
CA CYS A 51 -0.34 -10.95 6.29
C CYS A 51 -0.02 -12.22 5.47
N GLU A 52 1.14 -12.23 4.82
CA GLU A 52 1.59 -13.32 3.98
C GLU A 52 2.47 -14.29 4.76
N ASN A 53 2.53 -15.55 4.31
CA ASN A 53 3.56 -16.50 4.76
C ASN A 53 4.92 -16.14 4.12
N MET A 54 5.46 -14.99 4.52
CA MET A 54 6.70 -14.43 4.01
C MET A 54 7.34 -13.51 5.04
N VAL A 55 8.66 -13.66 5.22
CA VAL A 55 9.44 -12.76 6.06
C VAL A 55 9.47 -11.37 5.42
N ARG A 56 9.09 -10.36 6.21
CA ARG A 56 9.01 -8.95 5.80
C ARG A 56 8.17 -8.73 4.54
N GLY A 57 7.00 -9.36 4.52
CA GLY A 57 6.05 -9.29 3.42
C GLY A 57 5.71 -7.85 3.02
N THR A 58 5.45 -7.01 4.01
CA THR A 58 5.02 -5.63 3.81
C THR A 58 6.16 -4.76 3.29
N SER A 59 7.39 -4.98 3.75
CA SER A 59 8.58 -4.31 3.21
C SER A 59 8.79 -4.62 1.73
N GLN A 60 8.55 -5.86 1.28
CA GLN A 60 8.62 -6.20 -0.14
C GLN A 60 7.50 -5.53 -0.93
N LEU A 61 6.27 -5.57 -0.42
CA LEU A 61 5.13 -4.85 -1.02
C LEU A 61 5.43 -3.34 -1.16
N LYS A 62 6.02 -2.71 -0.14
CA LYS A 62 6.46 -1.31 -0.17
C LYS A 62 7.36 -1.04 -1.38
N GLN A 63 8.36 -1.88 -1.63
CA GLN A 63 9.28 -1.70 -2.76
C GLN A 63 8.55 -1.73 -4.10
N HIS A 64 7.59 -2.64 -4.28
CA HIS A 64 6.77 -2.69 -5.50
C HIS A 64 5.87 -1.45 -5.64
N VAL A 65 5.24 -1.00 -4.54
CA VAL A 65 4.37 0.18 -4.54
C VAL A 65 5.15 1.44 -4.88
N LEU A 66 6.30 1.67 -4.23
CA LEU A 66 7.11 2.88 -4.44
C LEU A 66 7.62 3.00 -5.89
N LYS A 67 7.97 1.89 -6.54
CA LYS A 67 8.39 1.86 -7.95
C LYS A 67 7.30 2.29 -8.93
N LEU A 68 6.03 2.21 -8.51
CA LEU A 68 4.87 2.51 -9.34
C LEU A 68 4.25 3.88 -9.01
N LEU A 69 4.80 4.61 -8.04
CA LEU A 69 4.35 5.96 -7.74
C LEU A 69 4.82 6.95 -8.82
N PRO A 70 3.98 7.90 -9.23
CA PRO A 70 4.41 9.05 -10.01
C PRO A 70 5.42 9.91 -9.23
N GLU A 71 6.18 10.73 -9.96
CA GLU A 71 7.09 11.72 -9.38
C GLU A 71 6.35 12.64 -8.38
N GLY A 72 7.03 13.06 -7.31
CA GLY A 72 6.49 13.92 -6.27
C GLY A 72 5.58 13.26 -5.23
N HIS A 73 5.16 11.99 -5.41
CA HIS A 73 4.27 11.32 -4.45
C HIS A 73 5.02 10.52 -3.37
N GLN A 74 6.27 10.17 -3.62
CA GLN A 74 7.03 9.27 -2.76
C GLN A 74 7.28 9.86 -1.36
N GLU A 75 7.63 11.14 -1.25
CA GLU A 75 7.85 11.80 0.04
C GLU A 75 6.58 11.79 0.89
N TRP A 76 5.46 12.16 0.26
CA TRP A 76 4.16 12.14 0.91
C TRP A 76 3.78 10.74 1.42
N VAL A 77 4.00 9.71 0.60
CA VAL A 77 3.74 8.32 1.01
C VAL A 77 4.63 7.89 2.17
N VAL A 78 5.92 8.27 2.16
CA VAL A 78 6.85 7.95 3.26
C VAL A 78 6.44 8.62 4.57
N GLU A 79 5.86 9.83 4.51
CA GLU A 79 5.40 10.57 5.69
C GLU A 79 4.06 10.06 6.24
N HIS A 80 3.12 9.69 5.37
CA HIS A 80 1.73 9.44 5.75
C HIS A 80 1.32 7.96 5.76
N VAL A 81 2.14 7.06 5.19
CA VAL A 81 1.79 5.64 5.03
C VAL A 81 2.80 4.73 5.73
N GLY A 82 2.33 4.01 6.74
CA GLY A 82 3.09 2.96 7.41
C GLY A 82 3.03 1.65 6.62
N PHE A 83 4.18 1.10 6.26
CA PHE A 83 4.31 -0.27 5.77
C PHE A 83 4.85 -1.13 6.91
N VAL A 84 3.94 -1.81 7.61
CA VAL A 84 4.24 -2.52 8.86
C VAL A 84 4.40 -4.02 8.57
N ASP A 85 5.61 -4.55 8.75
CA ASP A 85 5.86 -5.98 8.63
C ASP A 85 5.14 -6.77 9.73
N SER A 86 4.61 -7.93 9.38
CA SER A 86 3.95 -8.86 10.29
C SER A 86 4.58 -10.25 10.25
N ALA A 87 4.34 -11.04 11.30
CA ALA A 87 4.47 -12.48 11.32
C ALA A 87 3.10 -13.06 11.65
N VAL A 88 2.66 -14.08 10.91
CA VAL A 88 1.34 -14.71 11.04
C VAL A 88 1.52 -16.23 11.17
N ASP A 89 0.70 -16.84 12.04
CA ASP A 89 0.62 -18.28 12.31
C ASP A 89 -0.85 -18.72 12.22
#